data_AF-A0A962THU1-F1
#
_entry.id   AF-A0A962THU1-F1
#
_cell.length_a   1.000
_cell.length_b   1.000
_cell.length_c   1.000
_cell.angle_alpha   90.00
_cell.angle_beta   90.00
_cell.angle_gamma   90.00
#
_symmetry.space_group_name_H-M   'P 1'
#
loop_
_entity.id
_entity.type
_entity.pdbx_description
1 polymer ?
#
loop_
_entity_poly.entity_id
_entity_poly.type
_entity_poly.pdbx_seq_one_letter_code
_entity_poly.pdbx_strand_id
1 'polypeptide(L)'
;TASVRVALGKMIIQNINGLEDELPVITLVSDLEQILLRTLQTGRDEQAPLEPGLAERLHKALLETAQKQELVGQPAVLLVPDAIRLMLARFTRHGIPGLHVLAFSEIPEDKKLKVIATVGK
;
A
#
# COMPACT_ATOMS: atom_id res chain seq x y z
N THR A 1 -7.45 9.39 -11.70
CA THR A 1 -8.46 10.00 -10.82
C THR A 1 -8.77 9.04 -9.69
N ALA A 2 -8.71 9.47 -8.42
CA ALA A 2 -8.94 8.60 -7.26
C ALA A 2 -10.39 8.08 -7.22
N SER A 3 -11.38 8.92 -7.54
CA SER A 3 -12.80 8.57 -7.55
C SER A 3 -13.16 7.45 -8.54
N VAL A 4 -12.47 7.37 -9.68
CA VAL A 4 -12.67 6.30 -10.67
C VAL A 4 -12.14 4.97 -10.15
N ARG A 5 -11.04 4.98 -9.38
CA ARG A 5 -10.50 3.75 -8.78
C ARG A 5 -11.40 3.21 -7.69
N VAL A 6 -11.98 4.08 -6.86
CA VAL A 6 -12.97 3.67 -5.84
C VAL A 6 -14.18 3.00 -6.52
N ALA A 7 -14.73 3.61 -7.58
CA ALA A 7 -15.83 3.01 -8.34
C ALA A 7 -15.46 1.68 -9.02
N LEU A 8 -14.19 1.48 -9.35
CA LEU A 8 -13.65 0.25 -9.96
C LEU A 8 -13.01 -0.70 -8.94
N GLY A 9 -13.12 -0.45 -7.64
CA GLY A 9 -12.38 -1.19 -6.59
C GLY A 9 -12.58 -2.70 -6.68
N LYS A 10 -13.83 -3.14 -6.90
CA LYS A 10 -14.17 -4.55 -7.11
C LYS A 10 -13.41 -5.19 -8.29
N MET A 11 -13.31 -4.47 -9.41
CA MET A 11 -12.60 -4.96 -10.60
C MET A 11 -11.08 -4.95 -10.41
N ILE A 12 -10.54 -3.94 -9.71
CA ILE A 12 -9.11 -3.87 -9.34
C ILE A 12 -8.74 -5.07 -8.47
N ILE A 13 -9.54 -5.38 -7.45
CA ILE A 13 -9.27 -6.50 -6.54
C ILE A 13 -9.45 -7.84 -7.24
N GLN A 14 -10.47 -7.98 -8.11
CA GLN A 14 -10.61 -9.19 -8.92
C GLN A 14 -9.42 -9.40 -9.87
N ASN A 15 -8.83 -8.34 -10.40
CA ASN A 15 -7.64 -8.46 -11.24
C ASN A 15 -6.40 -8.90 -10.44
N ILE A 16 -6.28 -8.45 -9.19
CA ILE A 16 -5.14 -8.74 -8.31
C ILE A 16 -5.26 -10.12 -7.63
N ASN A 17 -6.44 -10.45 -7.10
CA ASN A 17 -6.69 -11.62 -6.26
C ASN A 17 -7.42 -12.75 -7.00
N GLY A 18 -7.79 -12.52 -8.27
CA GLY A 18 -8.61 -13.45 -9.03
C GLY A 18 -9.95 -13.75 -8.33
N LEU A 19 -10.17 -15.04 -8.07
CA LEU A 19 -11.38 -15.60 -7.45
C LEU A 19 -11.21 -15.91 -5.96
N GLU A 20 -10.04 -15.66 -5.37
CA GLU A 20 -9.81 -15.97 -3.95
C GLU A 20 -10.65 -15.05 -3.05
N ASP A 21 -11.28 -15.60 -2.01
CA ASP A 21 -12.12 -14.85 -1.07
C ASP A 21 -11.32 -13.91 -0.15
N GLU A 22 -10.11 -14.32 0.22
CA GLU A 22 -9.23 -13.58 1.12
C GLU A 22 -8.20 -12.77 0.34
N LEU A 23 -8.07 -11.49 0.64
CA LEU A 23 -7.03 -10.63 0.09
C LEU A 23 -5.88 -10.52 1.12
N PRO A 24 -4.69 -11.06 0.82
CA PRO A 24 -3.52 -10.86 1.67
C PRO A 24 -3.09 -9.39 1.60
N VAL A 25 -3.03 -8.73 2.74
CA VAL A 25 -2.66 -7.31 2.84
C VAL A 25 -1.51 -7.09 3.81
N ILE A 26 -0.66 -6.16 3.43
CA ILE A 26 0.45 -5.62 4.20
C ILE A 26 -0.05 -4.29 4.76
N THR A 27 0.10 -4.06 6.05
CA THR A 27 -0.31 -2.81 6.70
C THR A 27 0.90 -2.05 7.22
N LEU A 28 0.72 -0.76 7.55
CA LEU A 28 1.73 0.05 8.21
C LEU A 28 1.43 0.10 9.72
N VAL A 29 2.47 0.25 10.54
CA VAL A 29 2.27 0.59 11.97
C VAL A 29 1.71 2.00 12.11
N SER A 30 0.88 2.22 13.14
CA SER A 30 0.20 3.50 13.36
C SER A 30 1.16 4.69 13.48
N ASP A 31 2.31 4.53 14.14
CA ASP A 31 3.31 5.59 14.27
C ASP A 31 3.86 6.03 12.90
N LEU A 32 4.09 5.06 12.01
CA LEU A 32 4.59 5.31 10.66
C LEU A 32 3.53 6.02 9.81
N GLU A 33 2.26 5.60 9.89
CA GLU A 33 1.17 6.28 9.21
C GLU A 33 1.04 7.74 9.64
N GLN A 34 1.15 8.01 10.95
CA GLN A 34 1.10 9.37 11.49
C GLN A 34 2.23 10.25 10.96
N ILE A 35 3.45 9.71 10.88
CA ILE A 35 4.60 10.42 10.30
C ILE A 35 4.31 10.74 8.82
N LEU A 36 3.90 9.75 8.03
CA LEU A 36 3.59 9.92 6.60
C LEU A 36 2.49 10.95 6.37
N LEU A 37 1.44 10.94 7.19
CA LEU A 37 0.35 11.92 7.15
C LEU A 37 0.84 13.34 7.43
N ARG A 38 1.72 13.53 8.42
CA ARG A 38 2.32 14.85 8.72
C ARG A 38 3.20 15.33 7.57
N THR A 39 4.00 14.45 6.97
CA THR A 39 4.84 14.80 5.82
C THR A 39 3.97 15.24 4.63
N LEU A 40 2.84 14.56 4.39
CA LEU A 40 1.89 14.93 3.34
C LEU A 40 1.24 16.30 3.58
N GLN A 41 0.90 16.62 4.83
CA GLN A 41 0.32 17.94 5.18
C GLN A 41 1.33 19.08 5.10
N THR A 42 2.60 18.79 5.39
CA THR A 42 3.68 19.80 5.39
C THR A 42 4.23 20.04 3.97
N GLY A 43 4.20 19.03 3.10
CA GLY A 43 4.58 19.12 1.70
C GLY A 43 3.50 19.80 0.83
N ARG A 44 3.40 21.13 0.93
CA ARG A 44 2.62 21.95 -0.03
C ARG A 44 3.29 22.07 -1.40
N ASP A 45 4.59 21.79 -1.49
CA ASP A 45 5.36 21.67 -2.72
C ASP A 45 5.64 20.20 -3.01
N GLU A 46 5.70 19.85 -4.29
CA GLU A 46 5.50 18.53 -4.94
C GLU A 46 6.40 17.35 -4.47
N GLN A 47 7.14 17.51 -3.38
CA GLN A 47 8.00 16.50 -2.77
C GLN A 47 7.86 16.58 -1.24
N ALA A 48 6.88 15.86 -0.70
CA ALA A 48 6.82 15.55 0.72
C ALA A 48 8.16 14.88 1.11
N PRO A 49 9.05 15.52 1.90
CA PRO A 49 10.35 14.94 2.20
C PRO A 49 10.14 13.83 3.22
N LEU A 50 10.03 12.59 2.74
CA LEU A 50 10.22 11.44 3.60
C LEU A 50 11.66 11.50 4.10
N GLU A 51 11.86 11.36 5.41
CA GLU A 51 13.22 11.27 5.94
C GLU A 51 13.96 10.13 5.23
N PRO A 52 15.16 10.37 4.66
CA PRO A 52 15.82 9.40 3.80
C PRO A 52 16.05 8.05 4.49
N GLY A 53 16.39 8.07 5.79
CA GLY A 53 16.53 6.84 6.58
C GLY A 53 15.22 6.10 6.80
N LEU A 54 14.08 6.79 6.89
CA LEU A 54 12.77 6.16 6.99
C LEU A 54 12.34 5.60 5.63
N ALA A 55 12.55 6.36 4.55
CA ALA A 55 12.28 5.94 3.18
C ALA A 55 13.00 4.64 2.84
N GLU A 56 14.30 4.58 3.14
CA GLU A 56 15.12 3.39 2.86
C GLU A 56 14.64 2.16 3.65
N ARG A 57 14.33 2.32 4.94
CA ARG A 57 13.79 1.24 5.79
C ARG A 57 12.43 0.76 5.30
N LEU A 58 11.52 1.69 5.01
CA LEU A 58 10.18 1.39 4.50
C LEU A 58 10.26 0.69 3.15
N HIS A 59 11.12 1.19 2.26
CA HIS A 59 11.37 0.59 0.96
C HIS A 59 11.90 -0.84 1.08
N LYS A 60 12.93 -1.06 1.89
CA LYS A 60 13.53 -2.38 2.10
C LYS A 60 12.53 -3.37 2.69
N ALA A 61 11.79 -2.97 3.72
CA ALA A 61 10.80 -3.84 4.37
C ALA A 61 9.64 -4.20 3.41
N LEU A 62 9.15 -3.24 2.62
CA LEU A 62 8.14 -3.50 1.60
C LEU A 62 8.67 -4.42 0.50
N LEU A 63 9.91 -4.21 0.05
CA LEU A 63 10.54 -5.02 -0.99
C LEU A 63 10.71 -6.47 -0.53
N GLU A 64 11.24 -6.69 0.68
CA GLU A 64 11.37 -8.03 1.27
C GLU A 64 10.01 -8.72 1.42
N THR A 65 8.98 -7.98 1.82
CA THR A 65 7.62 -8.53 1.97
C THR A 65 7.00 -8.86 0.61
N ALA A 66 7.17 -7.99 -0.39
CA ALA A 66 6.69 -8.22 -1.74
C ALA A 66 7.35 -9.45 -2.38
N GLN A 67 8.66 -9.61 -2.25
CA GLN A 67 9.38 -10.79 -2.73
C GLN A 67 8.90 -12.07 -2.04
N LYS A 68 8.62 -12.04 -0.74
CA LYS A 68 8.03 -13.19 -0.03
C LYS A 68 6.67 -13.58 -0.58
N GLN A 69 5.82 -12.61 -0.92
CA GLN A 69 4.51 -12.86 -1.53
C GLN A 69 4.64 -13.46 -2.92
N GLU A 70 5.54 -12.91 -3.73
CA GLU A 70 5.84 -13.43 -5.06
C GLU A 70 6.34 -14.90 -5.00
N LEU A 71 7.20 -15.24 -4.03
CA LEU A 71 7.68 -16.60 -3.81
C LEU A 71 6.58 -17.60 -3.44
N VAL A 72 5.53 -17.16 -2.73
CA VAL A 72 4.37 -18.01 -2.41
C VAL A 72 3.26 -17.92 -3.46
N GLY A 73 3.50 -17.21 -4.56
CA GLY A 73 2.53 -17.03 -5.66
C GLY A 73 1.32 -16.18 -5.29
N GLN A 74 1.41 -15.37 -4.23
CA GLN A 74 0.34 -14.49 -3.77
C GLN A 74 0.60 -13.03 -4.15
N PRO A 75 -0.46 -12.22 -4.35
CA PRO A 75 -0.30 -10.81 -4.65
C PRO A 75 0.23 -10.03 -3.45
N ALA A 76 1.17 -9.13 -3.70
CA ALA A 76 1.64 -8.19 -2.70
C ALA A 76 0.74 -6.93 -2.70
N VAL A 77 -0.09 -6.78 -1.66
CA VAL A 77 -1.00 -5.62 -1.53
C VAL A 77 -0.67 -4.83 -0.28
N LEU A 78 -0.32 -3.55 -0.42
CA LEU A 78 -0.14 -2.60 0.67
C LEU A 78 -1.45 -1.83 0.89
N LEU A 79 -2.04 -2.00 2.07
CA LEU A 79 -3.27 -1.35 2.51
C LEU A 79 -2.94 -0.13 3.35
N VAL A 80 -3.47 1.03 2.95
CA VAL A 80 -3.16 2.32 3.57
C VAL A 80 -4.37 3.25 3.60
N PRO A 81 -4.35 4.31 4.44
CA PRO A 81 -5.34 5.37 4.36
C PRO A 81 -5.34 6.11 3.02
N ASP A 82 -6.52 6.54 2.57
CA ASP A 82 -6.75 7.29 1.33
C ASP A 82 -5.81 8.48 1.14
N ALA A 83 -5.53 9.21 2.23
CA ALA A 83 -4.70 10.41 2.21
C ALA A 83 -3.26 10.15 1.76
N ILE A 84 -2.67 9.01 2.13
CA ILE A 84 -1.26 8.68 1.81
C ILE A 84 -1.12 7.71 0.63
N ARG A 85 -2.23 7.14 0.14
CA ARG A 85 -2.24 6.16 -0.96
C ARG A 85 -1.53 6.66 -2.22
N LEU A 86 -1.76 7.91 -2.64
CA LEU A 86 -1.13 8.44 -3.86
C LEU A 86 0.38 8.60 -3.70
N MET A 87 0.82 9.10 -2.54
CA MET A 87 2.22 9.30 -2.24
C MET A 87 2.95 7.95 -2.24
N LEU A 88 2.43 6.97 -1.49
CA LEU A 88 3.03 5.63 -1.41
C LEU A 88 3.00 4.89 -2.75
N ALA A 89 1.90 4.99 -3.51
CA ALA A 89 1.84 4.39 -4.84
C ALA A 89 2.90 4.96 -5.80
N ARG A 90 3.23 6.26 -5.70
CA ARG A 90 4.31 6.88 -6.50
C ARG A 90 5.69 6.45 -6.02
N PHE A 91 5.87 6.38 -4.70
CA PHE A 91 7.09 5.96 -4.04
C PHE A 91 7.45 4.51 -4.39
N THR A 92 6.50 3.58 -4.29
CA THR A 92 6.74 2.15 -4.53
C THR A 92 6.83 1.80 -6.01
N ARG A 93 6.17 2.55 -6.90
CA ARG A 93 6.12 2.26 -8.34
C ARG A 93 7.49 2.10 -9.01
N HIS A 94 8.49 2.85 -8.57
CA HIS A 94 9.82 2.82 -9.19
C HIS A 94 10.76 1.79 -8.56
N GLY A 95 10.48 1.33 -7.34
CA GLY A 95 11.40 0.49 -6.58
C GLY A 95 10.89 -0.92 -6.27
N ILE A 96 9.58 -1.17 -6.33
CA ILE A 96 8.98 -2.46 -5.94
C ILE A 96 7.97 -2.90 -7.01
N PRO A 97 8.44 -3.53 -8.10
CA PRO A 97 7.53 -4.09 -9.10
C PRO A 97 6.62 -5.15 -8.47
N GLY A 98 5.35 -5.18 -8.87
CA GLY A 98 4.36 -6.14 -8.36
C GLY A 98 3.68 -5.77 -7.03
N LEU A 99 4.11 -4.69 -6.35
CA LEU A 99 3.43 -4.20 -5.15
C LEU A 99 2.24 -3.30 -5.50
N HIS A 100 1.03 -3.75 -5.17
CA HIS A 100 -0.19 -2.98 -5.36
C HIS A 100 -0.49 -2.14 -4.11
N VAL A 101 -0.67 -0.83 -4.28
CA VAL A 101 -1.10 0.05 -3.18
C VAL A 101 -2.59 0.34 -3.31
N LEU A 102 -3.36 -0.09 -2.32
CA LEU A 102 -4.80 0.09 -2.22
C LEU A 102 -5.16 0.94 -1.01
N ALA A 103 -6.19 1.78 -1.16
CA ALA A 103 -6.78 2.47 -0.03
C ALA A 103 -7.91 1.66 0.60
N PHE A 104 -8.21 1.91 1.87
CA PHE A 104 -9.37 1.28 2.54
C PHE A 104 -10.68 1.50 1.78
N SER A 105 -10.89 2.70 1.20
CA SER A 105 -12.08 3.00 0.39
C SER A 105 -12.18 2.20 -0.92
N GLU A 106 -11.08 1.60 -1.38
CA GLU A 106 -11.05 0.80 -2.62
C GLU A 106 -11.42 -0.67 -2.36
N ILE A 107 -11.51 -1.09 -1.09
CA ILE A 107 -11.86 -2.45 -0.68
C ILE A 107 -13.39 -2.58 -0.52
N PRO A 108 -14.06 -3.50 -1.23
CA PRO A 108 -15.46 -3.86 -1.00
C PRO A 108 -15.67 -4.39 0.42
N GLU A 109 -16.80 -4.02 1.02
CA GLU A 109 -17.18 -4.42 2.37
C GLU A 109 -17.30 -5.95 2.52
N ASP A 110 -17.65 -6.62 1.43
CA ASP A 110 -17.77 -8.07 1.29
C ASP A 110 -16.43 -8.82 1.21
N LYS A 111 -15.29 -8.12 1.08
CA LYS A 111 -13.97 -8.75 0.94
C LYS A 111 -13.31 -9.04 2.29
N LYS A 112 -12.85 -10.28 2.48
CA LYS A 112 -12.08 -10.65 3.68
C LYS A 112 -10.63 -10.22 3.52
N LEU A 113 -10.13 -9.46 4.50
CA LEU A 113 -8.74 -9.01 4.55
C LEU A 113 -7.93 -9.91 5.47
N LYS A 114 -6.76 -10.34 5.01
CA LYS A 114 -5.82 -11.14 5.82
C LYS A 114 -4.51 -10.39 5.98
N VAL A 115 -4.24 -9.88 7.18
CA VAL A 115 -2.99 -9.18 7.46
C VAL A 115 -1.84 -10.19 7.52
N ILE A 116 -0.96 -10.14 6.54
CA ILE A 116 0.18 -11.06 6.40
C ILE A 116 1.48 -10.47 6.96
N ALA A 117 1.60 -9.15 6.97
CA ALA A 117 2.78 -8.44 7.42
C ALA A 117 2.42 -7.01 7.85
N THR A 118 3.22 -6.46 8.75
CA THR A 118 3.13 -5.07 9.20
C THR A 118 4.50 -4.41 9.07
N VAL A 119 4.56 -3.30 8.34
CA VAL A 119 5.80 -2.57 8.03
C VAL A 119 6.00 -1.43 9.02
N GLY A 120 7.24 -1.27 9.50
CA GLY A 120 7.64 -0.22 10.46
C GLY A 120 7.84 -0.69 11.91
N LYS A 121 7.91 -2.00 12.14
CA LYS A 121 8.28 -2.60 13.43
C LYS A 121 9.77 -2.86 13.53
#